data_AF-A0A418RQL2-F1
#
_entry.id   AF-A0A418RQL2-F1
#
_cell.length_a   1.000
_cell.length_b   1.000
_cell.length_c   1.000
_cell.angle_alpha   90.00
_cell.angle_beta   90.00
_cell.angle_gamma   90.00
#
_symmetry.space_group_name_H-M   'P 1'
#
loop_
_entity.id
_entity.type
_entity.pdbx_description
1 polymer ?
#
loop_
_entity_poly.entity_id
_entity_poly.type
_entity_poly.pdbx_seq_one_letter_code
_entity_poly.pdbx_strand_id
1 'polypeptide(L)'
;MIRAFTGVPAEEFWDMIEKMEAKLPDYEIGKHTQEDRKRAMGAGRKFDQSLAQRTVSVLSYLRLHIPQLVIGLMFGLTQCDISRDLRRLRLINSVLPSPEVWDIQKDNQESKELVTLPAEQLANDCVLVDATEQHVYRPGKSNETRKLYYSGKKKIFRHPS
;
A
#
# COMPACT_ATOMS: atom_id res chain seq x y z
N MET A 1 -6.65 -7.60 20.11
CA MET A 1 -6.91 -8.16 18.76
C MET A 1 -6.64 -7.14 17.65
N ILE A 2 -7.29 -5.96 17.65
CA ILE A 2 -7.10 -4.91 16.62
C ILE A 2 -5.62 -4.61 16.34
N ARG A 3 -4.82 -4.29 17.36
CA ARG A 3 -3.38 -4.00 17.21
C ARG A 3 -2.58 -5.10 16.52
N ALA A 4 -2.89 -6.37 16.77
CA ALA A 4 -2.18 -7.49 16.15
C ALA A 4 -2.42 -7.56 14.63
N PHE A 5 -3.61 -7.15 14.19
CA PHE A 5 -4.02 -7.16 12.80
C PHE A 5 -3.66 -5.88 12.06
N THR A 6 -3.90 -4.72 12.65
CA THR A 6 -3.75 -3.42 11.98
C THR A 6 -2.43 -2.73 12.27
N GLY A 7 -1.73 -3.12 13.33
CA GLY A 7 -0.57 -2.38 13.87
C GLY A 7 -0.95 -1.16 14.72
N VAL A 8 -2.23 -0.79 14.79
CA VAL A 8 -2.74 0.42 15.47
C VAL A 8 -3.40 0.03 16.81
N PRO A 9 -3.14 0.75 17.92
CA PRO A 9 -3.88 0.59 19.17
C PRO A 9 -5.40 0.66 18.96
N ALA A 10 -6.16 -0.02 19.82
CA ALA A 10 -7.62 -0.08 19.66
C ALA A 10 -8.28 1.31 19.77
N GLU A 11 -7.81 2.14 20.69
CA GLU A 11 -8.29 3.52 20.89
C GLU A 11 -8.04 4.37 19.63
N GLU A 12 -6.79 4.44 19.17
CA GLU A 12 -6.44 5.15 17.94
C GLU A 12 -7.20 4.65 16.71
N PHE A 13 -7.48 3.34 16.63
CA PHE A 13 -8.28 2.77 15.56
C PHE A 13 -9.72 3.32 15.58
N TRP A 14 -10.37 3.36 16.74
CA TRP A 14 -11.73 3.87 16.85
C TRP A 14 -11.80 5.38 16.62
N ASP A 15 -10.84 6.15 17.14
CA ASP A 15 -10.72 7.58 16.85
C ASP A 15 -10.54 7.83 15.35
N MET A 16 -9.79 6.97 14.66
CA MET A 16 -9.63 7.03 13.21
C MET A 16 -10.97 6.77 12.51
N ILE A 17 -11.74 5.76 12.94
CA ILE A 17 -13.06 5.47 12.36
C ILE A 17 -13.99 6.67 12.52
N GLU A 18 -14.06 7.29 13.70
CA GLU A 18 -14.90 8.48 13.94
C GLU A 18 -14.53 9.64 13.00
N LYS A 19 -13.24 9.93 12.87
CA LYS A 19 -12.72 10.94 11.92
C LYS A 19 -13.05 10.60 10.47
N MET A 20 -13.01 9.31 10.09
CA MET A 20 -13.36 8.87 8.76
C MET A 20 -14.86 8.98 8.50
N GLU A 21 -15.71 8.64 9.47
CA GLU A 21 -17.17 8.76 9.36
C GLU A 21 -17.59 10.21 9.14
N ALA A 22 -16.98 11.16 9.87
CA ALA A 22 -17.22 12.59 9.69
C ALA A 22 -16.86 13.09 8.27
N LYS A 23 -15.78 12.55 7.67
CA LYS A 23 -15.30 12.94 6.33
C LYS A 23 -15.93 12.14 5.19
N LEU A 24 -16.66 11.06 5.50
CA LEU A 24 -17.17 10.12 4.49
C LEU A 24 -18.14 10.78 3.50
N PRO A 25 -19.11 11.63 3.91
CA PRO A 25 -20.03 12.27 2.97
C PRO A 25 -19.30 13.11 1.91
N ASP A 26 -18.37 13.96 2.34
CA ASP A 26 -17.60 14.83 1.45
C ASP A 26 -16.70 14.01 0.51
N TYR A 27 -16.10 12.94 1.04
CA TYR A 27 -15.28 12.01 0.26
C TYR A 27 -16.10 11.29 -0.83
N GLU A 28 -17.33 10.86 -0.52
CA GLU A 28 -18.22 10.22 -1.47
C GLU A 28 -18.71 11.19 -2.56
N ILE A 29 -19.03 12.43 -2.18
CA ILE A 29 -19.40 13.51 -3.11
C ILE A 29 -18.24 13.79 -4.08
N GLY A 30 -17.03 14.05 -3.56
CA GLY A 30 -15.86 14.37 -4.39
C GLY A 30 -15.53 13.27 -5.39
N LYS A 31 -15.73 12.00 -5.01
CA LYS A 31 -15.58 10.85 -5.90
C LYS A 31 -16.68 10.79 -6.97
N HIS A 32 -17.89 11.19 -6.65
CA HIS A 32 -19.01 11.16 -7.58
C HIS A 32 -18.99 12.31 -8.60
N THR A 33 -18.30 13.40 -8.29
CA THR A 33 -18.13 14.60 -9.13
C THR A 33 -16.92 14.51 -10.07
N GLN A 34 -16.13 13.43 -10.05
CA GLN A 34 -15.01 13.26 -10.99
C GLN A 34 -15.49 13.18 -12.45
N GLU A 35 -14.93 14.02 -13.33
CA GLU A 35 -15.34 14.20 -14.73
C GLU A 35 -15.26 12.90 -15.56
N ASP A 36 -14.31 12.02 -15.27
CA ASP A 36 -14.10 10.75 -15.99
C ASP A 36 -15.08 9.62 -15.62
N ARG A 37 -16.13 9.93 -14.84
CA ARG A 37 -17.02 8.90 -14.30
C ARG A 37 -18.09 8.47 -15.30
N LYS A 38 -18.02 7.20 -15.72
CA LYS A 38 -19.00 6.57 -16.64
C LYS A 38 -20.34 6.13 -16.04
N ARG A 39 -20.55 6.20 -14.72
CA ARG A 39 -21.76 5.69 -14.03
C ARG A 39 -22.45 6.79 -13.24
N ALA A 40 -23.78 6.83 -13.25
CA ALA A 40 -24.58 7.78 -12.46
C ALA A 40 -24.33 7.67 -10.94
N MET A 41 -24.50 8.76 -10.20
CA MET A 41 -24.46 8.79 -8.72
C MET A 41 -25.35 7.69 -8.13
N GLY A 42 -24.83 6.94 -7.16
CA GLY A 42 -25.57 5.83 -6.54
C GLY A 42 -25.68 4.52 -7.34
N ALA A 43 -25.31 4.48 -8.63
CA ALA A 43 -25.40 3.25 -9.46
C ALA A 43 -24.31 2.19 -9.16
N GLY A 44 -23.69 2.24 -7.99
CA GLY A 44 -22.71 1.27 -7.53
C GLY A 44 -23.34 0.24 -6.58
N ARG A 45 -22.71 -0.94 -6.46
CA ARG A 45 -23.06 -1.90 -5.41
C ARG A 45 -22.87 -1.24 -4.04
N LYS A 46 -23.91 -1.31 -3.19
CA LYS A 46 -23.85 -0.92 -1.78
C LYS A 46 -22.84 -1.79 -1.04
N PHE A 47 -22.19 -1.24 -0.03
CA PHE A 47 -21.32 -2.04 0.82
C PHE A 47 -22.17 -2.79 1.83
N ASP A 48 -21.98 -4.10 1.91
CA ASP A 48 -22.69 -4.96 2.87
C ASP A 48 -22.05 -4.89 4.27
N GLN A 49 -20.96 -4.12 4.42
CA GLN A 49 -20.00 -4.19 5.53
C GLN A 49 -19.76 -2.79 6.09
N SER A 50 -19.60 -2.70 7.41
CA SER A 50 -19.38 -1.43 8.10
C SER A 50 -18.05 -0.77 7.70
N LEU A 51 -17.93 0.55 7.90
CA LEU A 51 -16.67 1.25 7.65
C LEU A 51 -15.53 0.65 8.50
N ALA A 52 -15.78 0.37 9.77
CA ALA A 52 -14.82 -0.27 10.67
C ALA A 52 -14.32 -1.63 10.13
N GLN A 53 -15.22 -2.50 9.65
CA GLN A 53 -14.85 -3.82 9.13
C GLN A 53 -14.07 -3.73 7.81
N ARG A 54 -14.42 -2.76 6.96
CA ARG A 54 -13.68 -2.52 5.72
C ARG A 54 -12.29 -1.93 6.01
N THR A 55 -12.19 -1.03 6.97
CA THR A 55 -10.91 -0.44 7.40
C THR A 55 -10.01 -1.48 8.07
N VAL A 56 -10.53 -2.30 8.99
CA VAL A 56 -9.71 -3.34 9.65
C VAL A 56 -9.18 -4.36 8.65
N SER A 57 -9.98 -4.75 7.65
CA SER A 57 -9.54 -5.72 6.64
C SER A 57 -8.47 -5.15 5.71
N VAL A 58 -8.58 -3.89 5.29
CA VAL A 58 -7.55 -3.20 4.50
C VAL A 58 -6.25 -3.07 5.28
N LEU A 59 -6.30 -2.60 6.53
CA LEU A 59 -5.09 -2.49 7.36
C LEU A 59 -4.46 -3.85 7.65
N SER A 60 -5.28 -4.87 7.89
CA SER A 60 -4.79 -6.24 8.07
C SER A 60 -4.07 -6.76 6.83
N TYR A 61 -4.60 -6.50 5.65
CA TYR A 61 -3.95 -6.87 4.39
C TYR A 61 -2.60 -6.17 4.22
N LEU A 62 -2.56 -4.86 4.48
CA LEU A 62 -1.32 -4.06 4.37
C LEU A 62 -0.27 -4.46 5.41
N ARG A 63 -0.69 -4.88 6.61
CA ARG A 63 0.23 -5.22 7.72
C ARG A 63 0.76 -6.64 7.67
N LEU A 64 -0.08 -7.60 7.29
CA LEU A 64 0.25 -9.03 7.36
C LEU A 64 0.87 -9.56 6.06
N HIS A 65 0.75 -8.83 4.95
CA HIS A 65 1.24 -9.23 3.63
C HIS A 65 0.78 -10.64 3.18
N ILE A 66 -0.40 -11.08 3.65
CA ILE A 66 -1.00 -12.35 3.27
C ILE A 66 -1.98 -12.18 2.10
N PRO A 67 -2.32 -13.26 1.37
CA PRO A 67 -3.24 -13.15 0.23
C PRO A 67 -4.60 -12.56 0.61
N GLN A 68 -5.16 -11.72 -0.26
CA GLN A 68 -6.47 -11.09 -0.07
C GLN A 68 -7.58 -12.11 0.20
N LEU A 69 -7.49 -13.30 -0.39
CA LEU A 69 -8.44 -14.39 -0.13
C LEU A 69 -8.46 -14.79 1.36
N VAL A 70 -7.29 -14.85 2.00
CA VAL A 70 -7.18 -15.22 3.42
C VAL A 70 -7.78 -14.13 4.30
N ILE A 71 -7.44 -12.86 4.05
CA ILE A 71 -8.06 -11.72 4.74
C ILE A 71 -9.59 -11.76 4.55
N GLY A 72 -10.05 -12.08 3.34
CA GLY A 72 -11.46 -12.20 3.02
C GLY A 72 -12.15 -13.21 3.92
N LEU A 73 -11.58 -14.42 3.99
CA LEU A 73 -12.07 -15.48 4.86
C LEU A 73 -12.11 -15.07 6.34
N MET A 74 -11.08 -14.36 6.83
CA MET A 74 -11.00 -13.94 8.23
C MET A 74 -12.07 -12.93 8.64
N PHE A 75 -12.49 -12.06 7.71
CA PHE A 75 -13.43 -10.97 8.00
C PHE A 75 -14.81 -11.14 7.32
N GLY A 76 -15.11 -12.31 6.73
CA GLY A 76 -16.37 -12.54 6.02
C GLY A 76 -16.53 -11.69 4.75
N LEU A 77 -15.42 -11.36 4.10
CA LEU A 77 -15.34 -10.57 2.87
C LEU A 77 -14.89 -11.44 1.70
N THR A 78 -15.14 -10.98 0.47
CA THR A 78 -14.52 -11.59 -0.71
C THR A 78 -13.20 -10.91 -1.05
N GLN A 79 -12.33 -11.60 -1.79
CA GLN A 79 -11.14 -10.99 -2.39
C GLN A 79 -11.49 -9.72 -3.19
N CYS A 80 -12.62 -9.76 -3.92
CA CYS A 80 -13.11 -8.63 -4.70
C CYS A 80 -13.49 -7.42 -3.84
N ASP A 81 -13.99 -7.64 -2.62
CA ASP A 81 -14.33 -6.57 -1.69
C ASP A 81 -13.06 -5.90 -1.17
N ILE A 82 -12.03 -6.68 -0.80
CA ILE A 82 -10.74 -6.15 -0.35
C ILE A 82 -10.04 -5.37 -1.46
N SER A 83 -9.97 -5.92 -2.67
CA SER A 83 -9.40 -5.23 -3.84
C SER A 83 -10.11 -3.90 -4.13
N ARG A 84 -11.43 -3.88 -3.98
CA ARG A 84 -12.25 -2.70 -4.15
C ARG A 84 -11.98 -1.68 -3.04
N ASP A 85 -11.88 -2.13 -1.79
CA ASP A 85 -11.67 -1.26 -0.64
C ASP A 85 -10.27 -0.66 -0.61
N LEU A 86 -9.23 -1.40 -1.01
CA LEU A 86 -7.88 -0.85 -1.23
C LEU A 86 -7.89 0.35 -2.20
N ARG A 87 -8.73 0.31 -3.24
CA ARG A 87 -8.86 1.41 -4.20
C ARG A 87 -9.75 2.54 -3.67
N ARG A 88 -10.78 2.20 -2.90
CA ARG A 88 -11.87 3.12 -2.52
C ARG A 88 -11.73 3.75 -1.14
N LEU A 89 -10.95 3.17 -0.23
CA LEU A 89 -10.72 3.70 1.11
C LEU A 89 -9.43 4.53 1.16
N ARG A 90 -9.21 5.39 0.16
CA ARG A 90 -8.09 6.35 0.21
C ARG A 90 -8.23 7.36 1.35
N LEU A 91 -9.44 7.48 1.91
CA LEU A 91 -9.71 8.31 3.08
C LEU A 91 -8.83 7.92 4.29
N ILE A 92 -8.40 6.66 4.38
CA ILE A 92 -7.47 6.17 5.41
C ILE A 92 -6.18 7.02 5.44
N ASN A 93 -5.68 7.44 4.26
CA ASN A 93 -4.48 8.27 4.15
C ASN A 93 -4.64 9.67 4.75
N SER A 94 -5.88 10.14 4.92
CA SER A 94 -6.16 11.47 5.52
C SER A 94 -6.23 11.45 7.05
N VAL A 95 -6.15 10.25 7.64
CA VAL A 95 -6.31 10.05 9.09
C VAL A 95 -5.12 9.31 9.69
N LEU A 96 -4.49 8.39 8.94
CA LEU A 96 -3.21 7.85 9.32
C LEU A 96 -2.09 8.85 9.05
N PRO A 97 -1.10 8.98 9.95
CA PRO A 97 0.18 9.59 9.61
C PRO A 97 0.89 8.66 8.63
N SER A 98 0.50 8.73 7.36
CA SER A 98 1.34 8.17 6.30
C SER A 98 2.63 8.98 6.30
N PRO A 99 3.81 8.37 6.25
CA PRO A 99 5.00 9.09 5.85
C PRO A 99 4.65 9.81 4.54
N GLU A 100 5.01 11.09 4.43
CA GLU A 100 5.00 11.76 3.12
C GLU A 100 5.66 10.79 2.15
N VAL A 101 4.93 10.43 1.08
CA VAL A 101 5.46 9.52 0.07
C VAL A 101 6.83 10.08 -0.29
N TRP A 102 7.90 9.34 0.01
CA TRP A 102 9.23 9.71 -0.47
C TRP A 102 9.07 9.71 -1.98
N ASP A 103 8.96 10.90 -2.55
CA ASP A 103 8.82 11.05 -3.98
C ASP A 103 10.11 10.46 -4.52
N ILE A 104 10.02 9.25 -5.08
CA ILE A 104 11.14 8.63 -5.77
C ILE A 104 11.32 9.53 -6.97
N GLN A 105 12.13 10.58 -6.80
CA GLN A 105 12.45 11.52 -7.85
C GLN A 105 12.95 10.68 -9.01
N LYS A 106 12.16 10.63 -10.08
CA LYS A 106 12.54 9.99 -11.33
C LYS A 106 13.53 10.87 -12.10
N ASP A 107 14.43 11.52 -11.39
CA ASP A 107 15.53 12.22 -11.99
C ASP A 107 16.70 11.27 -12.02
N ASN A 108 16.94 10.84 -13.25
CA ASN A 108 18.06 10.08 -13.74
C ASN A 108 19.37 10.86 -13.51
N GLN A 109 19.76 11.09 -12.26
CA GLN A 109 21.06 11.63 -11.90
C GLN A 109 21.74 10.70 -10.91
N GLU A 110 22.90 10.23 -11.35
CA GLU A 110 23.88 9.54 -10.54
C GLU A 110 24.28 10.44 -9.35
N SER A 111 23.66 10.25 -8.20
CA SER A 111 24.17 10.78 -6.94
C SER A 111 24.17 9.67 -5.89
N LYS A 112 25.32 8.98 -5.82
CA LYS A 112 25.76 8.31 -4.59
C LYS A 112 26.05 9.40 -3.56
N GLU A 113 25.03 9.90 -2.89
CA GLU A 113 25.21 10.53 -1.59
C GLU A 113 24.54 9.64 -0.55
N LEU A 114 25.36 9.07 0.33
CA LEU A 114 24.87 8.41 1.52
C LEU A 114 24.10 9.45 2.34
N VAL A 115 22.78 9.38 2.30
CA VAL A 115 21.93 10.11 3.23
C VAL A 115 22.25 9.58 4.63
N THR A 116 22.96 10.37 5.40
CA THR A 116 23.23 10.09 6.80
C THR A 116 22.01 10.57 7.57
N LEU A 117 21.20 9.63 8.07
CA LEU A 117 20.05 9.97 8.91
C LEU A 117 20.57 10.47 10.27
N PRO A 118 20.18 11.68 10.72
CA PRO A 118 20.53 12.15 12.06
C PRO A 118 19.87 11.24 13.11
N ALA A 119 20.61 10.93 14.17
CA ALA A 119 20.21 10.00 15.23
C ALA A 119 18.85 10.34 15.88
N GLU A 120 18.45 11.60 15.83
CA GLU A 120 17.18 12.13 16.35
C GLU A 120 15.94 11.61 15.60
N GLN A 121 16.10 11.11 14.37
CA GLN A 121 15.02 10.52 13.56
C GLN A 121 14.91 9.00 13.70
N LEU A 122 15.85 8.35 14.41
CA LEU A 122 15.74 6.93 14.72
C LEU A 122 14.90 6.73 15.98
N ALA A 123 13.70 6.16 15.83
CA ALA A 123 13.02 5.58 16.97
C ALA A 123 13.81 4.35 17.45
N ASN A 124 14.40 4.44 18.64
CA ASN A 124 15.09 3.35 19.36
C ASN A 124 16.34 2.76 18.65
N ASP A 125 17.14 3.57 17.94
CA ASP A 125 18.33 3.10 17.19
C ASP A 125 18.06 1.96 16.18
N CYS A 126 16.79 1.73 15.83
CA CYS A 126 16.38 0.64 14.98
C CYS A 126 16.03 1.16 13.58
N VAL A 127 16.85 0.82 12.58
CA VAL A 127 16.50 1.01 11.17
C VAL A 127 15.78 -0.25 10.69
N LEU A 128 14.47 -0.15 10.47
CA LEU A 128 13.71 -1.16 9.73
C LEU A 128 13.86 -0.88 8.23
N VAL A 129 14.82 -1.55 7.59
CA VAL A 129 14.94 -1.55 6.13
C VAL A 129 14.05 -2.67 5.59
N ASP A 130 12.87 -2.32 5.06
CA ASP A 130 12.08 -3.29 4.30
C ASP A 130 12.69 -3.45 2.90
N ALA A 131 13.55 -4.45 2.75
CA ALA A 131 14.08 -4.86 1.46
C ALA A 131 13.09 -5.83 0.78
N THR A 132 11.86 -5.38 0.53
CA THR A 132 10.99 -6.08 -0.40
C THR A 132 11.48 -5.79 -1.82
N GLU A 133 11.90 -6.83 -2.55
CA GLU A 133 12.28 -6.71 -3.96
C GLU A 133 11.10 -6.15 -4.77
N GLN A 134 11.13 -4.85 -5.06
CA GLN A 134 10.15 -4.23 -5.93
C GLN A 134 10.47 -4.60 -7.38
N HIS A 135 9.51 -5.25 -8.04
CA HIS A 135 9.61 -5.57 -9.46
C HIS A 135 9.60 -4.27 -10.28
N VAL A 136 10.78 -3.80 -10.69
CA VAL A 136 10.91 -2.60 -11.53
C VAL A 136 10.25 -2.87 -12.88
N TYR A 137 9.45 -1.91 -13.38
CA TYR A 137 8.86 -1.98 -14.71
C TYR A 137 9.95 -2.03 -15.77
N ARG A 138 10.06 -3.17 -16.47
CA ARG A 138 11.01 -3.34 -17.58
C ARG A 138 10.55 -2.44 -18.75
N PRO A 139 11.35 -1.46 -19.20
CA PRO A 139 11.00 -0.68 -20.39
C PRO A 139 10.87 -1.62 -21.60
N GLY A 140 9.86 -1.34 -22.43
CA GLY A 140 9.41 -2.24 -23.48
C GLY A 140 10.25 -2.25 -24.77
N LYS A 141 10.16 -3.40 -25.44
CA LYS A 141 10.35 -3.74 -26.87
C LYS A 141 11.74 -3.77 -27.55
N SER A 142 12.85 -3.31 -26.98
CA SER A 142 14.17 -3.55 -27.63
C SER A 142 15.02 -4.59 -26.90
N ASN A 143 15.56 -5.57 -27.65
CA ASN A 143 16.41 -6.63 -27.08
C ASN A 143 17.77 -6.09 -26.63
N GLU A 144 18.21 -4.98 -27.24
CA GLU A 144 19.46 -4.29 -26.94
C GLU A 144 19.42 -3.60 -25.57
N THR A 145 18.31 -2.91 -25.24
CA THR A 145 18.14 -2.30 -23.90
C THR A 145 18.02 -3.36 -22.81
N ARG A 146 17.46 -4.55 -23.10
CA ARG A 146 17.41 -5.66 -22.12
C ARG A 146 18.79 -6.17 -21.70
N LYS A 147 19.80 -6.08 -22.56
CA LYS A 147 21.17 -6.55 -22.27
C LYS A 147 21.93 -5.57 -21.36
N LEU A 148 21.64 -4.27 -21.44
CA LEU A 148 22.26 -3.24 -20.60
C LEU A 148 21.91 -3.39 -19.11
N TYR A 149 20.70 -3.84 -18.80
CA TYR A 149 20.25 -4.12 -17.42
C TYR A 149 20.42 -5.58 -17.00
N TYR A 150 21.10 -6.40 -17.80
CA TYR A 150 21.34 -7.81 -17.51
C TYR A 150 22.57 -7.93 -16.61
N SER A 151 22.39 -7.82 -15.30
CA SER A 151 23.41 -8.25 -14.34
C SER A 151 23.50 -9.78 -14.41
N GLY A 152 24.35 -10.27 -15.29
CA GLY A 152 24.58 -11.70 -15.48
C GLY A 152 25.12 -12.30 -14.18
N LYS A 153 24.28 -13.06 -13.48
CA LYS A 153 24.74 -14.06 -12.50
C LYS A 153 25.71 -14.98 -13.23
N LYS A 154 27.02 -14.81 -13.04
CA LYS A 154 28.02 -15.80 -13.44
C LYS A 154 27.77 -17.07 -12.64
N LYS A 155 27.25 -18.11 -13.28
CA LYS A 155 27.25 -19.45 -12.71
C LYS A 155 28.68 -19.95 -12.69
N ILE A 156 29.23 -20.18 -11.50
CA ILE A 156 30.49 -20.89 -11.30
C ILE A 156 30.24 -22.34 -11.77
N PHE A 157 30.90 -22.73 -12.86
CA PHE A 157 31.00 -24.13 -13.27
C PHE A 157 31.93 -24.82 -12.27
N ARG A 158 31.43 -25.79 -11.49
CA ARG A 158 32.29 -26.74 -10.78
C ARG A 158 32.63 -27.86 -11.76
N HIS A 159 33.92 -28.06 -12.03
CA HIS A 159 34.40 -29.21 -12.79
C HIS A 159 34.08 -30.52 -12.04
N PRO A 160 33.61 -31.58 -12.72
CA PRO A 160 33.72 -32.92 -12.19
C PRO A 160 35.16 -33.42 -12.35
N SER A 161 35.57 -34.19 -11.34
CA SER A 161 36.84 -34.91 -11.15
C SER A 161 37.35 -35.67 -12.36
#